data_AF-A0A951LKE3-F1
#
_entry.id   AF-A0A951LKE3-F1
#
_cell.length_a   1.000
_cell.length_b   1.000
_cell.length_c   1.000
_cell.angle_alpha   90.00
_cell.angle_beta   90.00
_cell.angle_gamma   90.00
#
_symmetry.space_group_name_H-M   'P 1'
#
loop_
_entity.id
_entity.type
_entity.pdbx_description
1 polymer ?
#
loop_
_entity_poly.entity_id
_entity_poly.type
_entity_poly.pdbx_seq_one_letter_code
_entity_poly.pdbx_strand_id
1 'polypeptide(L)' 'MIAGHATSVSLEPVFWEALRDAAEAEGLPLNALVARIDADRIAAPDPANLASAIRVWLFERRAN' A
#
# COMPACT_ATOMS: atom_id res chain seq x y z
N MET A 1 -9.24 7.74 -14.27
CA MET A 1 -8.40 8.91 -13.94
C MET A 1 -8.23 8.92 -12.44
N ILE A 2 -7.17 8.29 -11.91
CA ILE A 2 -6.72 8.63 -10.55
C ILE A 2 -6.09 10.01 -10.74
N ALA A 3 -6.70 11.02 -10.13
CA ALA A 3 -6.54 12.44 -10.47
C ALA A 3 -5.07 12.81 -10.76
N GLY A 4 -4.88 13.65 -11.78
CA GLY A 4 -3.63 13.95 -12.47
C GLY A 4 -2.51 14.58 -11.64
N HIS A 5 -2.50 14.42 -10.32
CA HIS A 5 -1.33 14.54 -9.48
C HIS A 5 -1.21 13.21 -8.75
N ALA A 6 -0.32 12.34 -9.24
CA ALA A 6 0.27 11.37 -8.33
C ALA A 6 0.82 12.21 -7.17
N THR A 7 0.20 12.13 -5.99
CA THR A 7 0.98 12.30 -4.77
C THR A 7 2.09 11.29 -4.96
N SER A 8 3.29 11.75 -5.35
CA SER A 8 4.40 10.91 -5.75
C SER A 8 4.76 10.04 -4.54
N VAL A 9 4.15 8.86 -4.46
CA VAL A 9 4.50 7.87 -3.45
C VAL A 9 5.87 7.37 -3.83
N SER A 10 6.87 7.99 -3.21
CA SER A 10 8.25 7.53 -3.27
C SER A 10 8.35 6.27 -2.42
N LEU A 11 8.32 5.14 -3.11
CA LEU A 11 8.42 3.81 -2.54
C LEU A 11 9.53 3.05 -3.27
N GLU A 12 10.39 2.41 -2.50
CA GLU A 12 11.56 1.69 -2.99
C GLU A 12 11.11 0.50 -3.88
N PRO A 13 11.86 0.14 -4.94
CA PRO A 13 11.47 -0.91 -5.87
C PRO A 13 11.07 -2.24 -5.20
N VAL A 14 11.80 -2.62 -4.15
CA VAL A 14 11.52 -3.85 -3.38
C VAL A 14 10.12 -3.88 -2.76
N PHE A 15 9.59 -2.74 -2.32
CA PHE A 15 8.25 -2.67 -1.77
C PHE A 15 7.19 -2.66 -2.88
N TRP A 16 7.49 -2.12 -4.05
CA TRP A 16 6.60 -2.23 -5.22
C TRP A 16 6.47 -3.67 -5.71
N GLU A 17 7.57 -4.42 -5.74
CA GLU A 17 7.57 -5.85 -6.07
C GLU A 17 6.76 -6.64 -5.03
N ALA A 18 7.04 -6.45 -3.74
CA ALA A 18 6.30 -7.12 -2.67
C ALA A 18 4.79 -6.79 -2.67
N LEU A 19 4.42 -5.56 -3.02
CA LEU A 19 3.02 -5.16 -3.21
C LEU A 19 2.35 -5.90 -4.38
N ARG A 20 3.06 -6.10 -5.50
CA ARG A 20 2.54 -6.86 -6.64
C ARG A 20 2.33 -8.31 -6.25
N ASP A 21 3.31 -8.93 -5.61
CA ASP A 21 3.21 -10.31 -5.13
C ASP A 21 2.02 -10.48 -4.16
N ALA A 22 1.84 -9.52 -3.25
CA ALA A 22 0.72 -9.53 -2.30
C ALA A 22 -0.63 -9.37 -3.01
N ALA A 23 -0.72 -8.47 -3.99
CA ALA A 23 -1.93 -8.26 -4.78
C ALA A 23 -2.30 -9.52 -5.59
N GLU A 24 -1.33 -10.16 -6.23
CA GLU A 24 -1.52 -11.42 -6.94
C GLU A 24 -1.96 -12.55 -6.01
N ALA A 25 -1.31 -12.70 -4.85
CA ALA A 25 -1.67 -13.70 -3.86
C ALA A 25 -3.09 -13.52 -3.30
N GLU A 26 -3.60 -12.29 -3.26
CA GLU A 26 -4.97 -11.97 -2.84
C GLU A 26 -5.97 -11.93 -3.99
N GLY A 27 -5.53 -12.11 -5.25
CA GLY A 27 -6.38 -11.99 -6.42
C GLY A 27 -6.95 -10.58 -6.63
N LEU A 28 -6.27 -9.55 -6.13
CA LEU A 28 -6.71 -8.16 -6.20
C LEU A 28 -5.88 -7.36 -7.21
N PRO A 29 -6.49 -6.40 -7.93
CA PRO A 29 -5.73 -5.38 -8.64
C PRO A 29 -4.82 -4.60 -7.67
N LEU A 30 -3.58 -4.30 -8.07
CA LEU A 30 -2.62 -3.57 -7.23
C LEU A 30 -3.19 -2.24 -6.69
N ASN A 31 -3.91 -1.50 -7.53
CA ASN A 31 -4.55 -0.24 -7.12
C ASN A 31 -5.65 -0.45 -6.07
N ALA A 32 -6.37 -1.57 -6.10
CA ALA A 32 -7.37 -1.93 -5.10
C ALA A 32 -6.70 -2.28 -3.76
N LEU A 33 -5.58 -3.00 -3.78
CA LEU A 33 -4.80 -3.27 -2.58
C LEU A 33 -4.27 -1.97 -1.96
N VAL A 34 -3.69 -1.08 -2.79
CA VAL A 34 -3.19 0.23 -2.32
C VAL A 34 -4.34 1.08 -1.75
N ALA A 35 -5.51 1.09 -2.39
CA ALA A 35 -6.68 1.82 -1.89
C ALA A 35 -7.20 1.25 -0.56
N ARG A 36 -7.14 -0.07 -0.36
CA ARG A 36 -7.49 -0.71 0.91
C ARG A 36 -6.54 -0.26 2.03
N ILE A 37 -5.23 -0.35 1.79
CA ILE A 37 -4.20 0.12 2.74
C ILE A 37 -4.40 1.62 3.04
N ASP A 38 -4.75 2.42 2.04
CA ASP A 38 -5.04 3.85 2.19
C ASP A 38 -6.26 4.12 3.07
N ALA A 39 -7.33 3.33 2.92
CA ALA A 39 -8.51 3.42 3.75
C ALA A 39 -8.21 3.00 5.21
N ASP A 40 -7.50 1.89 5.39
CA ASP A 40 -7.14 1.35 6.71
C ASP A 40 -6.26 2.34 7.50
N ARG A 41 -5.27 2.97 6.84
CA ARG A 41 -4.42 3.97 7.50
C ARG A 41 -5.19 5.22 7.90
N ILE A 42 -6.20 5.64 7.12
CA ILE A 42 -6.99 6.86 7.41
C ILE A 42 -7.92 6.65 8.60
N ALA A 43 -8.37 5.41 8.83
CA ALA A 43 -9.19 5.06 9.98
C ALA A 43 -8.41 5.04 11.31
N ALA A 44 -7.07 5.06 11.25
CA ALA A 44 -6.23 5.08 12.45
C ALA A 44 -6.25 6.45 13.16
N PRO A 45 -6.09 6.49 14.50
CA PRO A 45 -6.08 7.75 15.27
C PRO A 45 -4.98 8.74 14.85
N ASP A 46 -3.84 8.21 14.39
CA ASP A 46 -2.71 8.98 13.86
C ASP A 46 -2.32 8.40 12.48
N PRO A 47 -2.94 8.88 11.39
CA PRO A 47 -2.81 8.28 10.07
C PRO A 47 -1.43 8.58 9.47
N ALA A 48 -0.62 7.54 9.28
CA ALA A 48 0.64 7.65 8.57
C ALA A 48 0.45 8.06 7.09
N ASN A 49 1.53 8.55 6.45
CA ASN A 49 1.53 8.72 5.00
C ASN A 49 1.44 7.35 4.28
N LEU A 50 0.93 7.33 3.05
CA LEU A 50 0.68 6.10 2.31
C LEU A 50 1.94 5.23 2.11
N ALA A 51 3.10 5.84 1.85
CA ALA A 51 4.34 5.09 1.68
C ALA A 51 4.75 4.37 2.98
N SER A 52 4.62 5.03 4.13
CA SER A 52 4.90 4.43 5.44
C SER A 52 3.89 3.32 5.77
N ALA A 53 2.60 3.55 5.52
CA ALA A 53 1.55 2.55 5.73
C ALA A 53 1.78 1.28 4.90
N ILE A 54 2.18 1.43 3.62
CA ILE A 54 2.53 0.30 2.76
C ILE A 54 3.70 -0.51 3.35
N ARG A 55 4.78 0.14 3.79
CA ARG A 55 5.95 -0.55 4.35
C ARG A 55 5.58 -1.35 5.61
N VAL A 56 4.81 -0.74 6.52
CA VAL A 56 4.33 -1.39 7.74
C VAL A 56 3.42 -2.57 7.40
N TRP A 57 2.45 -2.38 6.52
CA TRP A 57 1.52 -3.44 6.11
C TRP A 57 2.25 -4.64 5.50
N LEU A 58 3.24 -4.40 4.63
CA LEU A 58 4.07 -5.46 4.06
C LEU A 58 4.91 -6.20 5.12
N PHE A 59 5.42 -5.47 6.12
CA PHE A 59 6.18 -6.06 7.22
C PHE A 59 5.28 -6.95 8.10
N GLU A 60 4.12 -6.44 8.51
CA GLU A 60 3.14 -7.19 9.32
C GLU A 60 2.63 -8.44 8.58
N ARG A 61 2.36 -8.32 7.27
CA ARG A 61 1.96 -9.46 6.44
C ARG A 61 3.01 -10.58 6.43
N ARG A 62 4.31 -10.24 6.45
CA ARG A 62 5.40 -11.23 6.45
C ARG A 62 5.62 -11.90 7.80
N ALA A 63 5.14 -11.29 8.88
CA ALA A 63 5.27 -11.82 10.25
C ALA A 63 4.15 -12.82 10.63
N ASN A 64 3.08 -12.88 9.84
CA ASN A 64 1.98 -13.85 9.94
C ASN A 64 2.16 -15.01 8.95
#